data_AF-A0A835X4E3-F1
#
_entry.id   AF-A0A835X4E3-F1
#
_cell.length_a   1.000
_cell.length_b   1.000
_cell.length_c   1.000
_cell.angle_alpha   90.00
_cell.angle_beta   90.00
_cell.angle_gamma   90.00
#
_symmetry.space_group_name_H-M   'P 1'
#
loop_
_entity.id
_entity.type
_entity.pdbx_description
1 polymer ?
#
loop_
_entity_poly.entity_id
_entity_poly.type
_entity_poly.pdbx_seq_one_letter_code
_entity_poly.pdbx_strand_id
1 'polypeptide(L)'
;MGHAASIILEQKAQTTFVVEDITVERVYETLFKIAKLEGARSQDMKMKYISSLLNDANPLEARFILKILLGTLRLGIAENTVMDALATAYTGTKENRESLEKAYNVSSDLGIVAKVIAKEGLQGVKAFQITVFKPVRPMLADRVKSEKESIEKMGDKFAAEYKLDGERAQLHMKNGEVKLFSRSLENITSYYPDIVEKIPQSLKSTELIVEAEVVAINEESGEFLPFQELMHRRRKYKIEKAVSEYPITVNFFDIMYADGKSWLDVEYEKRREILEKIVIENDFAKLVPMTIIQNENEIEEFLENSINAGCEGLMLKMLNAPYKAGSRGSNWLKLKREYRNELG
;
A
#
# COMPACT_ATOMS: atom_id res chain seq x y z
N MET A 1 -29.51 -10.73 -7.47
CA MET A 1 -29.62 -11.72 -6.38
C MET A 1 -30.10 -11.13 -5.06
N GLY A 2 -29.50 -10.07 -4.49
CA GLY A 2 -30.00 -9.48 -3.23
C GLY A 2 -31.49 -9.06 -3.24
N HIS A 3 -31.97 -8.46 -4.34
CA HIS A 3 -33.39 -8.13 -4.49
C HIS A 3 -34.28 -9.39 -4.58
N ALA A 4 -33.83 -10.43 -5.29
CA ALA A 4 -34.56 -11.69 -5.40
C ALA A 4 -34.70 -12.40 -4.04
N ALA A 5 -33.66 -12.36 -3.20
CA ALA A 5 -33.74 -12.93 -1.84
C ALA A 5 -34.74 -12.18 -0.94
N SER A 6 -34.81 -10.84 -1.04
CA SER A 6 -35.85 -10.05 -0.35
C SER A 6 -37.24 -10.56 -0.72
N ILE A 7 -37.52 -10.69 -2.03
CA ILE A 7 -38.81 -11.14 -2.55
C ILE A 7 -39.14 -12.57 -2.07
N ILE A 8 -38.16 -13.49 -2.10
CA ILE A 8 -38.36 -14.88 -1.64
C ILE A 8 -38.67 -14.94 -0.14
N LEU A 9 -37.99 -14.13 0.67
CA LEU A 9 -38.23 -14.09 2.12
C LEU A 9 -39.56 -13.43 2.47
N GLU A 10 -40.03 -12.44 1.71
CA GLU A 10 -41.38 -11.89 1.83
C GLU A 10 -42.47 -12.93 1.58
N GLN A 11 -42.19 -13.94 0.75
CA GLN A 11 -43.10 -15.03 0.40
C GLN A 11 -42.95 -16.27 1.30
N LYS A 12 -42.05 -16.24 2.29
CA LYS A 12 -41.76 -17.40 3.15
C LYS A 12 -42.92 -17.64 4.12
N ALA A 13 -43.75 -18.64 3.81
CA ALA A 13 -44.91 -19.03 4.62
C ALA A 13 -44.55 -19.84 5.90
N GLN A 14 -43.32 -20.36 5.99
CA GLN A 14 -42.88 -21.25 7.06
C GLN A 14 -41.76 -20.57 7.87
N THR A 15 -42.05 -20.21 9.12
CA THR A 15 -41.09 -19.63 10.06
C THR A 15 -40.44 -20.72 10.91
N THR A 16 -39.14 -20.58 11.16
CA THR A 16 -38.41 -21.39 12.15
C THR A 16 -38.95 -21.08 13.55
N PHE A 17 -39.09 -22.11 14.40
CA PHE A 17 -39.63 -21.98 15.76
C PHE A 17 -38.78 -21.07 16.68
N VAL A 18 -37.50 -20.89 16.34
CA VAL A 18 -36.57 -19.99 17.03
C VAL A 18 -35.83 -19.21 15.95
N VAL A 19 -35.90 -17.89 16.03
CA VAL A 19 -35.14 -16.95 15.19
C VAL A 19 -34.14 -16.26 16.12
N GLU A 20 -32.86 -16.31 15.77
CA GLU A 20 -31.83 -15.51 16.44
C GLU A 20 -31.76 -14.14 15.78
N ASP A 21 -31.73 -13.06 16.57
CA ASP A 21 -31.63 -11.71 16.03
C ASP A 21 -30.37 -11.53 15.15
N ILE A 22 -30.52 -10.76 14.07
CA ILE A 22 -29.40 -10.33 13.24
C ILE A 22 -28.73 -9.12 13.87
N THR A 23 -27.53 -9.34 14.44
CA THR A 23 -26.66 -8.26 14.92
C THR A 23 -25.50 -8.01 13.96
N VAL A 24 -24.90 -6.82 14.04
CA VAL A 24 -23.71 -6.46 13.23
C VAL A 24 -22.55 -7.41 13.54
N GLU A 25 -22.37 -7.75 14.81
CA GLU A 25 -21.36 -8.69 15.31
C GLU A 25 -21.56 -10.08 14.70
N ARG A 26 -22.80 -10.60 14.73
CA ARG A 26 -23.14 -11.92 14.18
C ARG A 26 -22.87 -11.97 12.67
N VAL A 27 -23.27 -10.93 11.94
CA VAL A 27 -23.00 -10.83 10.50
C VAL A 27 -21.48 -10.80 10.26
N TYR A 28 -20.75 -9.91 10.93
CA TYR A 28 -19.30 -9.76 10.76
C TYR A 28 -18.56 -11.06 11.06
N GLU A 29 -18.81 -11.68 12.21
CA GLU A 29 -18.15 -12.92 12.61
C GLU A 29 -18.44 -14.07 11.65
N THR A 30 -19.68 -14.18 11.17
CA THR A 30 -20.08 -15.22 10.21
C THR A 30 -19.36 -15.03 8.88
N LEU A 31 -19.33 -13.80 8.35
CA LEU A 31 -18.61 -13.48 7.12
C LEU A 31 -17.09 -13.68 7.27
N PHE A 32 -16.53 -13.34 8.43
CA PHE A 32 -15.12 -13.54 8.71
C PHE A 32 -14.76 -15.03 8.82
N LYS A 33 -15.62 -15.84 9.46
CA LYS A 33 -15.51 -17.31 9.47
C LYS A 33 -15.55 -17.86 8.05
N ILE A 34 -16.50 -17.43 7.23
CA ILE A 34 -16.61 -17.80 5.80
C ILE A 34 -15.31 -17.49 5.05
N ALA A 35 -14.73 -16.30 5.26
CA ALA A 35 -13.50 -15.87 4.59
C ALA A 35 -12.28 -16.74 4.98
N LYS A 36 -12.24 -17.24 6.22
CA LYS A 36 -11.15 -18.09 6.73
C LYS A 36 -11.28 -19.59 6.40
N LEU A 37 -12.41 -20.03 5.86
CA LEU A 37 -12.60 -21.44 5.50
C LEU A 37 -11.81 -21.80 4.23
N GLU A 38 -10.91 -22.77 4.38
CA GLU A 38 -10.11 -23.38 3.32
C GLU A 38 -10.20 -24.91 3.37
N GLY A 39 -9.71 -25.60 2.32
CA GLY A 39 -9.63 -27.06 2.26
C GLY A 39 -10.90 -27.79 1.81
N ALA A 40 -10.87 -29.11 1.90
CA ALA A 40 -11.97 -29.98 1.48
C ALA A 40 -13.24 -29.71 2.31
N ARG A 41 -14.41 -29.69 1.66
CA ARG A 41 -15.73 -29.35 2.24
C ARG A 41 -15.92 -27.89 2.68
N SER A 42 -14.96 -27.01 2.42
CA SER A 42 -15.10 -25.57 2.72
C SER A 42 -16.31 -24.95 2.03
N GLN A 43 -16.61 -25.34 0.79
CA GLN A 43 -17.78 -24.85 0.04
C GLN A 43 -19.10 -25.21 0.74
N ASP A 44 -19.29 -26.46 1.15
CA ASP A 44 -20.50 -26.88 1.86
C ASP A 44 -20.69 -26.13 3.18
N MET A 45 -19.60 -25.91 3.92
CA MET A 45 -19.64 -25.16 5.17
C MET A 45 -19.97 -23.68 4.95
N LYS A 46 -19.41 -23.06 3.90
CA LYS A 46 -19.76 -21.69 3.49
C LYS A 46 -21.24 -21.57 3.18
N MET A 47 -21.78 -22.51 2.41
CA MET A 47 -23.21 -22.56 2.10
C MET A 47 -24.07 -22.69 3.37
N LYS A 48 -23.69 -23.56 4.31
CA LYS A 48 -24.41 -23.70 5.59
C LYS A 48 -24.43 -22.40 6.40
N TYR A 49 -23.29 -21.71 6.53
CA TYR A 49 -23.23 -20.44 7.27
C TYR A 49 -24.09 -19.36 6.60
N ILE A 50 -24.04 -19.24 5.27
CA ILE A 50 -24.87 -18.29 4.52
C ILE A 50 -26.36 -18.62 4.71
N SER A 51 -26.76 -19.89 4.54
CA SER A 51 -28.14 -20.31 4.72
C SER A 51 -28.65 -20.07 6.15
N SER A 52 -27.81 -20.34 7.16
CA SER A 52 -28.16 -20.05 8.55
C SER A 52 -28.43 -18.56 8.76
N LEU A 53 -27.54 -17.69 8.26
CA LEU A 53 -27.67 -16.25 8.40
C LEU A 53 -28.91 -15.70 7.67
N LEU A 54 -29.21 -16.23 6.47
CA LEU A 54 -30.38 -15.81 5.69
C LEU A 54 -31.70 -16.36 6.24
N ASN A 55 -31.69 -17.47 6.97
CA ASN A 55 -32.89 -18.03 7.57
C ASN A 55 -33.45 -17.15 8.68
N ASP A 56 -32.57 -16.46 9.40
CA ASP A 56 -32.91 -15.58 10.51
C ASP A 56 -33.06 -14.11 10.08
N ALA A 57 -32.62 -13.75 8.87
CA ALA A 57 -32.68 -12.39 8.36
C ALA A 57 -34.07 -12.02 7.84
N ASN A 58 -34.48 -10.77 8.10
CA ASN A 58 -35.62 -10.18 7.42
C ASN A 58 -35.28 -9.86 5.95
N PRO A 59 -36.29 -9.56 5.09
CA PRO A 59 -36.06 -9.32 3.66
C PRO A 59 -35.02 -8.23 3.35
N LEU A 60 -35.03 -7.13 4.13
CA LEU A 60 -34.10 -6.02 3.95
C LEU A 60 -32.67 -6.41 4.34
N GLU A 61 -32.50 -7.08 5.48
CA GLU A 61 -31.22 -7.61 5.95
C GLU A 61 -30.63 -8.59 4.94
N ALA A 62 -31.41 -9.59 4.51
CA ALA A 62 -30.98 -10.58 3.54
C ALA A 62 -30.52 -9.96 2.21
N ARG A 63 -31.22 -8.92 1.75
CA ARG A 63 -30.83 -8.14 0.57
C ARG A 63 -29.43 -7.56 0.73
N PHE A 64 -29.12 -6.96 1.89
CA PHE A 64 -27.82 -6.32 2.13
C PHE A 64 -26.71 -7.32 2.46
N ILE A 65 -27.00 -8.38 3.23
CA ILE A 65 -26.09 -9.49 3.51
C ILE A 65 -25.61 -10.11 2.20
N LEU A 66 -26.53 -10.42 1.26
CA LEU A 66 -26.14 -10.94 -0.05
C LEU A 66 -25.37 -9.93 -0.90
N LYS A 67 -25.71 -8.65 -0.83
CA LYS A 67 -24.93 -7.62 -1.52
C LYS A 67 -23.49 -7.53 -1.00
N ILE A 68 -23.27 -7.71 0.31
CA ILE A 68 -21.94 -7.78 0.92
C ILE A 68 -21.20 -9.03 0.41
N LEU A 69 -21.82 -10.22 0.54
CA LEU A 69 -21.23 -11.49 0.10
C LEU A 69 -20.83 -11.50 -1.38
N LEU A 70 -21.62 -10.84 -2.23
CA LEU A 70 -21.38 -10.76 -3.67
C LEU A 70 -20.51 -9.57 -4.09
N GLY A 71 -20.13 -8.67 -3.17
CA GLY A 71 -19.36 -7.46 -3.49
C GLY A 71 -20.14 -6.45 -4.36
N THR A 72 -21.47 -6.39 -4.25
CA THR A 72 -22.37 -5.61 -5.14
C THR A 72 -23.15 -4.51 -4.42
N LEU A 73 -22.70 -4.08 -3.24
CA LEU A 73 -23.34 -3.02 -2.44
C LEU A 73 -23.54 -1.71 -3.22
N ARG A 74 -22.49 -1.25 -3.94
CA ARG A 74 -22.46 -0.04 -4.79
C ARG A 74 -23.04 1.21 -4.11
N LEU A 75 -22.56 1.51 -2.89
CA LEU A 75 -23.04 2.67 -2.11
C LEU A 75 -22.43 4.01 -2.56
N GLY A 76 -21.37 3.99 -3.37
CA GLY A 76 -20.64 5.22 -3.71
C GLY A 76 -19.87 5.83 -2.53
N ILE A 77 -19.68 5.06 -1.45
CA ILE A 77 -18.95 5.47 -0.25
C ILE A 77 -17.50 4.99 -0.36
N ALA A 78 -16.57 5.90 -0.07
CA ALA A 78 -15.14 5.63 0.01
C ALA A 78 -14.58 5.98 1.40
N GLU A 79 -13.30 5.70 1.62
CA GLU A 79 -12.59 5.97 2.87
C GLU A 79 -12.78 7.42 3.36
N ASN A 80 -12.70 8.39 2.44
CA ASN A 80 -12.87 9.82 2.75
C ASN A 80 -14.26 10.13 3.30
N THR A 81 -15.31 9.54 2.72
CA THR A 81 -16.68 9.70 3.19
C THR A 81 -16.86 9.15 4.60
N VAL A 82 -16.20 8.02 4.91
CA VAL A 82 -16.22 7.45 6.27
C VAL A 82 -15.45 8.35 7.24
N MET A 83 -14.30 8.89 6.85
CA MET A 83 -13.54 9.84 7.69
C MET A 83 -14.32 11.14 7.96
N ASP A 84 -15.03 11.68 6.97
CA ASP A 84 -15.93 12.83 7.15
C ASP A 84 -17.03 12.54 8.17
N ALA A 85 -17.64 11.37 8.06
CA ALA A 85 -18.68 10.93 8.98
C ALA A 85 -18.14 10.73 10.40
N LEU A 86 -16.97 10.11 10.55
CA LEU A 86 -16.31 9.93 11.86
C LEU A 86 -15.94 11.27 12.51
N ALA A 87 -15.37 12.21 11.73
CA ALA A 87 -15.05 13.54 12.23
C ALA A 87 -16.31 14.27 12.71
N THR A 88 -17.37 14.25 11.90
CA THR A 88 -18.64 14.91 12.26
C THR A 88 -19.31 14.24 13.47
N ALA A 89 -19.38 12.91 13.51
CA ALA A 89 -20.06 12.17 14.56
C ALA A 89 -19.40 12.30 15.93
N TYR A 90 -18.06 12.32 15.98
CA TYR A 90 -17.32 12.31 17.25
C TYR A 90 -16.71 13.65 17.65
N THR A 91 -16.69 14.65 16.75
CA THR A 91 -16.13 15.98 17.05
C THR A 91 -17.09 17.13 16.73
N GLY A 92 -18.26 16.85 16.15
CA GLY A 92 -19.27 17.86 15.78
C GLY A 92 -18.94 18.67 14.52
N THR A 93 -17.76 18.49 13.92
CA THR A 93 -17.35 19.21 12.70
C THR A 93 -16.51 18.34 11.77
N LYS A 94 -16.68 18.55 10.46
CA LYS A 94 -15.86 17.90 9.42
C LYS A 94 -14.43 18.45 9.34
N GLU A 95 -14.16 19.61 9.93
CA GLU A 95 -12.84 20.26 9.87
C GLU A 95 -11.72 19.40 10.49
N ASN A 96 -12.07 18.53 11.45
CA ASN A 96 -11.13 17.62 12.09
C ASN A 96 -10.73 16.41 11.23
N ARG A 97 -11.31 16.26 10.02
CA ARG A 97 -10.99 15.19 9.06
C ARG A 97 -9.49 15.05 8.82
N GLU A 98 -8.75 16.16 8.74
CA GLU A 98 -7.30 16.14 8.49
C GLU A 98 -6.53 15.37 9.58
N SER A 99 -6.97 15.45 10.84
CA SER A 99 -6.36 14.69 11.93
C SER A 99 -6.61 13.18 11.79
N LEU A 100 -7.82 12.80 11.39
CA LEU A 100 -8.18 11.39 11.13
C LEU A 100 -7.42 10.86 9.91
N GLU A 101 -7.29 11.67 8.87
CA GLU A 101 -6.54 11.32 7.66
C GLU A 101 -5.05 11.10 7.98
N LYS A 102 -4.42 11.97 8.79
CA LYS A 102 -3.04 11.76 9.26
C LYS A 102 -2.89 10.47 10.05
N ALA A 103 -3.79 10.20 10.99
CA ALA A 103 -3.79 8.96 11.77
C ALA A 103 -3.98 7.71 10.89
N TYR A 104 -4.88 7.81 9.90
CA TYR A 104 -5.11 6.74 8.94
C TYR A 104 -3.89 6.53 8.03
N ASN A 105 -3.23 7.59 7.58
CA ASN A 105 -2.07 7.48 6.71
C ASN A 105 -0.87 6.81 7.38
N VAL A 106 -0.71 6.90 8.70
CA VAL A 106 0.40 6.24 9.42
C VAL A 106 0.07 4.87 10.00
N SER A 107 -1.21 4.50 10.06
CA SER A 107 -1.67 3.20 10.59
C SER A 107 -2.24 2.27 9.53
N SER A 108 -2.75 2.84 8.43
CA SER A 108 -3.51 2.18 7.36
C SER A 108 -4.68 1.33 7.86
N ASP A 109 -5.22 1.65 9.05
CA ASP A 109 -6.33 0.94 9.66
C ASP A 109 -7.40 1.93 10.13
N LEU A 110 -8.40 2.12 9.27
CA LEU A 110 -9.52 3.00 9.56
C LEU A 110 -10.38 2.48 10.73
N GLY A 111 -10.39 1.17 10.97
CA GLY A 111 -11.08 0.57 12.11
C GLY A 111 -10.45 0.95 13.45
N ILE A 112 -9.11 0.95 13.52
CA ILE A 112 -8.38 1.43 14.71
C ILE A 112 -8.59 2.93 14.89
N VAL A 113 -8.53 3.73 13.82
CA VAL A 113 -8.81 5.19 13.89
C VAL A 113 -10.23 5.44 14.39
N ALA A 114 -11.23 4.73 13.85
CA ALA A 114 -12.63 4.82 14.28
C ALA A 114 -12.81 4.43 15.76
N LYS A 115 -12.12 3.39 16.23
CA LYS A 115 -12.14 2.99 17.63
C LYS A 115 -11.54 4.06 18.54
N VAL A 116 -10.41 4.65 18.16
CA VAL A 116 -9.72 5.66 18.97
C VAL A 116 -10.52 6.95 19.04
N ILE A 117 -11.03 7.47 17.91
CA ILE A 117 -11.86 8.69 17.94
C ILE A 117 -13.13 8.48 18.81
N ALA A 118 -13.73 7.29 18.78
CA ALA A 118 -14.92 6.99 19.55
C ALA A 118 -14.68 6.87 21.07
N LYS A 119 -13.48 6.41 21.48
CA LYS A 119 -13.16 6.15 22.89
C LYS A 119 -12.34 7.25 23.57
N GLU A 120 -11.43 7.86 22.81
CA GLU A 120 -10.40 8.78 23.32
C GLU A 120 -10.53 10.19 22.69
N GLY A 121 -11.46 10.36 21.74
CA GLY A 121 -11.68 11.63 21.05
C GLY A 121 -10.50 12.06 20.19
N LEU A 122 -10.51 13.34 19.80
CA LEU A 122 -9.54 13.90 18.86
C LEU A 122 -8.09 13.86 19.39
N GLN A 123 -7.90 13.91 20.72
CA GLN A 123 -6.56 13.82 21.31
C GLN A 123 -5.93 12.45 21.08
N GLY A 124 -6.70 11.37 21.24
CA GLY A 124 -6.23 10.02 20.92
C GLY A 124 -5.84 9.88 19.45
N VAL A 125 -6.63 10.47 18.54
CA VAL A 125 -6.31 10.47 17.09
C VAL A 125 -5.02 11.22 16.79
N LYS A 126 -4.80 12.39 17.42
CA LYS A 126 -3.58 13.18 17.24
C LYS A 126 -2.33 12.49 17.82
N ALA A 127 -2.50 11.53 18.72
CA ALA A 127 -1.41 10.76 19.30
C ALA A 127 -0.94 9.59 18.42
N PHE A 128 -1.58 9.34 17.26
CA PHE A 128 -1.11 8.30 16.34
C PHE A 128 0.31 8.60 15.86
N GLN A 129 1.15 7.59 15.96
CA GLN A 129 2.51 7.60 15.46
C GLN A 129 2.73 6.42 14.54
N ILE A 130 3.63 6.63 13.59
CA ILE A 130 4.19 5.56 12.77
C ILE A 130 4.72 4.45 13.69
N THR A 131 4.38 3.19 13.37
CA THR A 131 4.76 2.02 14.17
C THR A 131 5.20 0.91 13.23
N VAL A 132 6.30 0.23 13.56
CA VAL A 132 6.76 -0.91 12.74
C VAL A 132 5.68 -2.00 12.68
N PHE A 133 5.58 -2.66 11.52
CA PHE A 133 4.55 -3.61 11.12
C PHE A 133 3.12 -3.08 10.95
N LYS A 134 2.92 -1.76 11.07
CA LYS A 134 1.71 -1.08 10.56
C LYS A 134 2.09 -0.27 9.33
N PRO A 135 1.66 -0.69 8.12
CA PRO A 135 2.10 -0.02 6.91
C PRO A 135 1.63 1.44 6.89
N VAL A 136 2.49 2.31 6.39
CA VAL A 136 2.21 3.71 6.10
C VAL A 136 1.66 3.80 4.68
N ARG A 137 0.61 4.60 4.46
CA ARG A 137 0.08 4.81 3.11
C ARG A 137 1.15 5.44 2.23
N PRO A 138 1.47 4.85 1.06
CA PRO A 138 2.58 5.31 0.24
C PRO A 138 2.30 6.71 -0.30
N MET A 139 3.33 7.55 -0.32
CA MET A 139 3.31 8.80 -1.05
C MET A 139 3.28 8.52 -2.56
N LEU A 140 2.41 9.23 -3.28
CA LEU A 140 2.19 9.07 -4.71
C LEU A 140 2.78 10.26 -5.47
N ALA A 141 3.17 10.02 -6.72
CA ALA A 141 3.69 11.05 -7.62
C ALA A 141 2.65 11.49 -8.66
N ASP A 142 2.72 12.77 -9.01
CA ASP A 142 2.02 13.34 -10.16
C ASP A 142 2.81 13.20 -11.45
N ARG A 143 2.13 13.30 -12.58
CA ARG A 143 2.74 13.15 -13.91
C ARG A 143 3.20 14.51 -14.42
N VAL A 144 4.35 14.51 -15.07
CA VAL A 144 4.83 15.57 -15.96
C VAL A 144 5.05 15.00 -17.35
N LYS A 145 4.95 15.85 -18.38
CA LYS A 145 5.02 15.46 -19.79
C LYS A 145 6.36 15.78 -20.45
N SER A 146 7.13 16.71 -19.90
CA SER A 146 8.43 17.13 -20.43
C SER A 146 9.41 17.54 -19.34
N GLU A 147 10.67 17.64 -19.72
CA GLU A 147 11.79 18.12 -18.91
C GLU A 147 11.55 19.59 -18.51
N LYS A 148 11.16 20.44 -19.46
CA LYS A 148 10.71 21.81 -19.19
C LYS A 148 9.60 21.92 -18.13
N GLU A 149 8.52 21.13 -18.25
CA GLU A 149 7.44 21.12 -17.25
C GLU A 149 7.95 20.66 -15.88
N SER A 150 8.95 19.79 -15.87
CA SER A 150 9.59 19.30 -14.64
C SER A 150 10.30 20.43 -13.91
N ILE A 151 11.10 21.24 -14.61
CA ILE A 151 11.76 22.44 -14.04
C ILE A 151 10.71 23.43 -13.53
N GLU A 152 9.68 23.74 -14.32
CA GLU A 152 8.64 24.71 -13.94
C GLU A 152 7.92 24.33 -12.64
N LYS A 153 7.72 23.03 -12.38
CA LYS A 153 7.03 22.53 -11.19
C LYS A 153 7.96 22.27 -10.00
N MET A 154 9.19 21.83 -10.25
CA MET A 154 10.14 21.47 -9.19
C MET A 154 11.04 22.63 -8.74
N GLY A 155 11.16 23.66 -9.56
CA GLY A 155 12.08 24.78 -9.34
C GLY A 155 13.52 24.47 -9.75
N ASP A 156 14.45 25.29 -9.28
CA ASP A 156 15.83 25.33 -9.77
C ASP A 156 16.71 24.16 -9.32
N LYS A 157 16.30 23.41 -8.28
CA LYS A 157 17.09 22.32 -7.72
C LYS A 157 16.24 21.23 -7.11
N PHE A 158 16.35 20.00 -7.62
CA PHE A 158 15.62 18.84 -7.12
C PHE A 158 16.42 17.55 -7.35
N ALA A 159 16.01 16.45 -6.70
CA ALA A 159 16.58 15.14 -6.96
C ALA A 159 15.84 14.43 -8.09
N ALA A 160 16.58 13.74 -8.96
CA ALA A 160 16.05 12.77 -9.90
C ALA A 160 16.57 11.38 -9.54
N GLU A 161 15.67 10.41 -9.45
CA GLU A 161 15.96 9.01 -9.24
C GLU A 161 15.49 8.19 -10.44
N TYR A 162 16.15 7.05 -10.71
CA TYR A 162 15.65 6.10 -11.71
C TYR A 162 14.27 5.60 -11.32
N LYS A 163 13.34 5.68 -12.27
CA LYS A 163 12.01 5.11 -12.11
C LYS A 163 12.04 3.65 -12.58
N LEU A 164 12.34 2.77 -11.63
CA LEU A 164 12.38 1.33 -11.85
C LEU A 164 10.98 0.76 -12.17
N ASP A 165 10.95 -0.35 -12.92
CA ASP A 165 9.73 -1.12 -13.25
C ASP A 165 9.65 -2.39 -12.38
N GLY A 166 9.07 -2.28 -11.19
CA GLY A 166 9.07 -3.37 -10.23
C GLY A 166 7.87 -3.37 -9.28
N GLU A 167 8.05 -4.07 -8.16
CA GLU A 167 7.13 -4.05 -7.05
C GLU A 167 7.62 -3.08 -5.97
N ARG A 168 6.96 -1.92 -5.86
CA ARG A 168 7.10 -1.08 -4.68
C ARG A 168 6.77 -1.86 -3.42
N ALA A 169 7.77 -2.04 -2.57
CA ALA A 169 7.70 -2.72 -1.30
C ALA A 169 8.07 -1.77 -0.16
N GLN A 170 7.16 -1.69 0.81
CA GLN A 170 7.44 -1.07 2.10
C GLN A 170 7.95 -2.14 3.05
N LEU A 171 9.24 -2.05 3.39
CA LEU A 171 9.93 -3.01 4.23
C LEU A 171 9.94 -2.49 5.67
N HIS A 172 9.36 -3.30 6.55
CA HIS A 172 9.37 -3.10 7.98
C HIS A 172 10.31 -4.12 8.60
N MET A 173 11.20 -3.68 9.47
CA MET A 173 12.10 -4.55 10.20
C MET A 173 12.08 -4.19 11.68
N LYS A 174 11.98 -5.19 12.56
CA LYS A 174 12.18 -5.01 14.00
C LYS A 174 12.80 -6.26 14.60
N ASN A 175 13.96 -6.12 15.24
CA ASN A 175 14.66 -7.21 15.93
C ASN A 175 14.83 -8.48 15.06
N GLY A 176 15.13 -8.30 13.77
CA GLY A 176 15.31 -9.39 12.80
C GLY A 176 14.02 -9.92 12.16
N GLU A 177 12.83 -9.57 12.65
CA GLU A 177 11.57 -9.86 11.95
C GLU A 177 11.39 -8.86 10.80
N VAL A 178 11.15 -9.37 9.59
CA VAL A 178 10.91 -8.57 8.38
C VAL A 178 9.48 -8.79 7.89
N LYS A 179 8.79 -7.71 7.54
CA LYS A 179 7.53 -7.73 6.79
C LYS A 179 7.59 -6.81 5.60
N LEU A 180 7.00 -7.26 4.50
CA LEU A 180 6.89 -6.53 3.26
C LEU A 180 5.43 -6.24 2.97
N PHE A 181 5.14 -4.98 2.68
CA PHE A 181 3.83 -4.53 2.23
C PHE A 181 3.92 -3.98 0.82
N SER A 182 3.04 -4.42 -0.07
CA SER A 182 2.98 -3.94 -1.45
C SER A 182 2.50 -2.48 -1.50
N ARG A 183 2.46 -1.89 -2.69
CA ARG A 183 1.83 -0.60 -2.95
C ARG A 183 0.37 -0.49 -2.44
N SER A 184 -0.40 -1.58 -2.50
CA SER A 184 -1.77 -1.63 -1.97
C SER A 184 -1.83 -2.03 -0.49
N LEU A 185 -0.68 -2.07 0.17
CA LEU A 185 -0.48 -2.43 1.57
C LEU A 185 -0.85 -3.88 1.91
N GLU A 186 -0.86 -4.75 0.89
CA GLU A 186 -1.01 -6.18 1.10
C GLU A 186 0.30 -6.75 1.66
N ASN A 187 0.20 -7.65 2.64
CA ASN A 187 1.37 -8.37 3.12
C ASN A 187 1.84 -9.36 2.05
N ILE A 188 3.01 -9.10 1.47
CA ILE A 188 3.65 -9.88 0.40
C ILE A 188 4.87 -10.65 0.89
N THR A 189 5.11 -10.67 2.21
CA THR A 189 6.32 -11.25 2.83
C THR A 189 6.58 -12.70 2.38
N SER A 190 5.53 -13.51 2.25
CA SER A 190 5.66 -14.92 1.87
C SER A 190 6.18 -15.15 0.44
N TYR A 191 6.10 -14.15 -0.45
CA TYR A 191 6.58 -14.27 -1.82
C TYR A 191 8.09 -13.98 -1.95
N TYR A 192 8.71 -13.46 -0.89
CA TYR A 192 10.08 -12.96 -0.91
C TYR A 192 10.89 -13.49 0.29
N PRO A 193 11.04 -14.82 0.44
CA PRO A 193 11.81 -15.39 1.55
C PRO A 193 13.29 -14.97 1.50
N ASP A 194 13.84 -14.75 0.31
CA ASP A 194 15.19 -14.24 0.09
C ASP A 194 15.38 -12.81 0.58
N ILE A 195 14.35 -11.95 0.49
CA ILE A 195 14.37 -10.60 1.10
C ILE A 195 14.40 -10.72 2.63
N VAL A 196 13.54 -11.57 3.19
CA VAL A 196 13.48 -11.81 4.65
C VAL A 196 14.81 -12.31 5.18
N GLU A 197 15.48 -13.17 4.42
CA GLU A 197 16.77 -13.76 4.80
C GLU A 197 17.94 -12.78 4.64
N LYS A 198 18.02 -12.03 3.54
CA LYS A 198 19.25 -11.32 3.10
C LYS A 198 19.27 -9.81 3.38
N ILE A 199 18.11 -9.16 3.51
CA ILE A 199 18.06 -7.71 3.77
C ILE A 199 18.49 -7.31 5.18
N PRO A 200 18.20 -8.06 6.27
CA PRO A 200 18.64 -7.67 7.60
C PRO A 200 20.15 -7.43 7.73
N GLN A 201 20.97 -8.17 6.98
CA GLN A 201 22.44 -8.01 6.95
C GLN A 201 22.89 -6.79 6.14
N SER A 202 22.00 -6.25 5.29
CA SER A 202 22.25 -5.10 4.42
C SER A 202 21.74 -3.78 5.01
N LEU A 203 21.21 -3.78 6.25
CA LEU A 203 20.65 -2.59 6.91
C LEU A 203 21.27 -2.39 8.30
N LYS A 204 21.89 -1.22 8.52
CA LYS A 204 22.47 -0.82 9.82
C LYS A 204 21.43 -0.22 10.77
N SER A 205 20.39 -0.98 11.09
CA SER A 205 19.36 -0.59 12.05
C SER A 205 18.69 -1.84 12.60
N THR A 206 18.10 -1.74 13.79
CA THR A 206 17.36 -2.87 14.39
C THR A 206 15.85 -2.69 14.27
N GLU A 207 15.40 -1.46 14.02
CA GLU A 207 13.98 -1.12 13.90
C GLU A 207 13.79 -0.03 12.83
N LEU A 208 13.20 -0.36 11.67
CA LEU A 208 13.01 0.61 10.59
C LEU A 208 11.77 0.38 9.73
N ILE A 209 11.44 1.41 8.96
CA ILE A 209 10.48 1.37 7.85
C ILE A 209 11.11 2.11 6.67
N VAL A 210 11.41 1.38 5.60
CA VAL A 210 12.00 1.89 4.36
C VAL A 210 11.14 1.51 3.16
N GLU A 211 11.27 2.25 2.07
CA GLU A 211 10.66 1.89 0.79
C GLU A 211 11.73 1.53 -0.23
N ALA A 212 11.42 0.50 -1.01
CA ALA A 212 12.24 0.01 -2.09
C ALA A 212 11.39 -0.41 -3.29
N GLU A 213 12.01 -0.44 -4.46
CA GLU A 213 11.47 -1.16 -5.62
C GLU A 213 12.16 -2.52 -5.71
N VAL A 214 11.38 -3.59 -5.66
CA VAL A 214 11.86 -4.94 -5.93
C VAL A 214 11.79 -5.17 -7.43
N VAL A 215 12.91 -5.49 -8.06
CA VAL A 215 13.00 -5.61 -9.53
C VAL A 215 13.64 -6.95 -9.87
N ALA A 216 13.04 -7.69 -10.80
CA ALA A 216 13.64 -8.90 -11.34
C ALA A 216 14.86 -8.53 -12.19
N ILE A 217 15.91 -9.35 -12.16
CA ILE A 217 17.14 -9.10 -12.92
C ILE A 217 17.53 -10.31 -13.75
N ASN A 218 18.27 -10.06 -14.83
CA ASN A 218 19.07 -11.10 -15.45
C ASN A 218 20.32 -11.35 -14.58
N GLU A 219 20.55 -12.59 -14.15
CA GLU A 219 21.66 -12.93 -13.25
C GLU A 219 23.03 -12.76 -13.90
N GLU A 220 23.13 -12.95 -15.23
CA GLU A 220 24.39 -12.85 -15.97
C GLU A 220 24.74 -11.41 -16.33
N SER A 221 23.77 -10.65 -16.86
CA SER A 221 24.00 -9.25 -17.30
C SER A 221 23.77 -8.21 -16.20
N GLY A 222 23.02 -8.55 -15.15
CA GLY A 222 22.60 -7.62 -14.09
C GLY A 222 21.51 -6.63 -14.54
N GLU A 223 21.01 -6.75 -15.78
CA GLU A 223 19.99 -5.88 -16.33
C GLU A 223 18.64 -6.07 -15.65
N PHE A 224 17.90 -4.99 -15.48
CA PHE A 224 16.52 -5.04 -14.97
C PHE A 224 15.59 -5.70 -15.99
N LEU A 225 14.76 -6.60 -15.51
CA LEU A 225 13.71 -7.25 -16.28
C LEU A 225 12.36 -6.54 -16.05
N PRO A 226 11.43 -6.59 -17.01
CA PRO A 226 10.11 -5.99 -16.87
C PRO A 226 9.33 -6.54 -15.67
N PHE A 227 8.42 -5.73 -15.12
CA PHE A 227 7.58 -6.12 -13.98
C PHE A 227 6.78 -7.42 -14.21
N GLN A 228 6.44 -7.74 -15.47
CA GLN A 228 5.75 -8.98 -15.82
C GLN A 228 6.54 -10.24 -15.42
N GLU A 229 7.87 -10.20 -15.54
CA GLU A 229 8.73 -11.31 -15.12
C GLU A 229 8.68 -11.47 -13.59
N LEU A 230 8.71 -10.37 -12.85
CA LEU A 230 8.58 -10.39 -11.39
C LEU A 230 7.24 -10.99 -10.94
N MET A 231 6.15 -10.77 -11.67
CA MET A 231 4.84 -11.32 -11.34
C MET A 231 4.80 -12.85 -11.31
N HIS A 232 5.73 -13.53 -11.99
CA HIS A 232 5.87 -14.98 -11.89
C HIS A 232 6.35 -15.46 -10.52
N ARG A 233 6.93 -14.59 -9.67
CA ARG A 233 7.26 -14.91 -8.27
C ARG A 233 6.04 -15.04 -7.35
N ARG A 234 4.91 -14.37 -7.65
CA ARG A 234 3.73 -14.34 -6.78
C ARG A 234 2.95 -15.67 -6.81
N ARG A 235 3.53 -16.73 -6.24
CA ARG A 235 2.97 -18.08 -6.17
C ARG A 235 3.01 -18.61 -4.74
N LYS A 236 1.97 -19.33 -4.33
CA LYS A 236 1.90 -19.99 -3.01
C LYS A 236 2.62 -21.34 -2.94
N TYR A 237 2.98 -21.92 -4.08
CA TYR A 237 3.62 -23.23 -4.20
C TYR A 237 4.90 -23.12 -5.02
N LYS A 238 5.91 -23.93 -4.70
CA LYS A 238 7.23 -23.97 -5.37
C LYS A 238 7.95 -22.61 -5.34
N ILE A 239 7.96 -21.98 -4.17
CA ILE A 239 8.53 -20.64 -3.97
C ILE A 239 10.03 -20.67 -4.22
N GLU A 240 10.73 -21.71 -3.78
CA GLU A 240 12.17 -21.88 -3.96
C GLU A 240 12.55 -21.90 -5.44
N LYS A 241 11.75 -22.59 -6.25
CA LYS A 241 11.92 -22.62 -7.69
C LYS A 241 11.69 -21.23 -8.31
N ALA A 242 10.66 -20.52 -7.89
CA ALA A 242 10.38 -19.16 -8.38
C ALA A 242 11.47 -18.15 -7.98
N VAL A 243 12.04 -18.28 -6.77
CA VAL A 243 13.15 -17.45 -6.30
C VAL A 243 14.38 -17.65 -7.18
N SER A 244 14.67 -18.90 -7.56
CA SER A 244 15.79 -19.24 -8.44
C SER A 244 15.57 -18.85 -9.91
N GLU A 245 14.36 -19.00 -10.44
CA GLU A 245 14.06 -18.67 -11.85
C GLU A 245 13.98 -17.15 -12.09
N TYR A 246 13.63 -16.38 -11.05
CA TYR A 246 13.45 -14.94 -11.13
C TYR A 246 14.28 -14.28 -10.03
N PRO A 247 15.61 -14.15 -10.18
CA PRO A 247 16.44 -13.43 -9.24
C PRO A 247 16.04 -11.94 -9.22
N ILE A 248 16.23 -11.29 -8.07
CA ILE A 248 15.78 -9.92 -7.83
C ILE A 248 16.88 -9.06 -7.22
N THR A 249 16.68 -7.75 -7.32
CA THR A 249 17.35 -6.73 -6.51
C THR A 249 16.32 -5.94 -5.72
N VAL A 250 16.71 -5.45 -4.54
CA VAL A 250 15.92 -4.56 -3.69
C VAL A 250 16.56 -3.18 -3.72
N ASN A 251 15.86 -2.23 -4.34
CA ASN A 251 16.41 -0.91 -4.66
C ASN A 251 15.75 0.16 -3.80
N PHE A 252 16.41 0.58 -2.72
CA PHE A 252 15.87 1.50 -1.71
C PHE A 252 15.84 2.95 -2.20
N PHE A 253 14.74 3.67 -1.88
CA PHE A 253 14.55 5.06 -2.33
C PHE A 253 13.99 6.03 -1.28
N ASP A 254 13.48 5.55 -0.14
CA ASP A 254 13.10 6.43 0.98
C ASP A 254 13.09 5.70 2.32
N ILE A 255 13.04 6.46 3.39
CA ILE A 255 13.00 6.00 4.79
C ILE A 255 11.99 6.82 5.58
N MET A 256 11.10 6.12 6.28
CA MET A 256 10.00 6.72 7.03
C MET A 256 10.20 6.63 8.54
N TYR A 257 10.94 5.62 9.00
CA TYR A 257 11.22 5.38 10.41
C TYR A 257 12.55 4.67 10.59
N ALA A 258 13.31 5.05 11.61
CA ALA A 258 14.46 4.29 12.08
C ALA A 258 14.70 4.54 13.58
N ASP A 259 14.93 3.46 14.32
CA ASP A 259 15.42 3.42 15.70
C ASP A 259 14.74 4.44 16.63
N GLY A 260 13.41 4.38 16.73
CA GLY A 260 12.63 5.27 17.61
C GLY A 260 12.20 6.59 16.98
N LYS A 261 12.71 6.95 15.79
CA LYS A 261 12.48 8.26 15.17
C LYS A 261 11.66 8.16 13.88
N SER A 262 10.61 8.96 13.80
CA SER A 262 9.90 9.25 12.55
C SER A 262 10.71 10.19 11.67
N TRP A 263 10.77 9.87 10.37
CA TRP A 263 11.40 10.70 9.34
C TRP A 263 10.37 11.36 8.41
N LEU A 264 9.06 11.13 8.62
CA LEU A 264 8.02 11.63 7.70
C LEU A 264 8.02 13.16 7.52
N ASP A 265 8.15 13.91 8.61
CA ASP A 265 8.14 15.38 8.58
C ASP A 265 9.51 15.99 8.26
N VAL A 266 10.52 15.16 7.98
CA VAL A 266 11.88 15.57 7.65
C VAL A 266 12.02 15.74 6.13
N GLU A 267 12.80 16.73 5.70
CA GLU A 267 13.12 17.00 4.30
C GLU A 267 13.75 15.80 3.58
N TYR A 268 13.43 15.60 2.30
CA TYR A 268 13.89 14.47 1.50
C TYR A 268 15.41 14.34 1.48
N GLU A 269 16.16 15.44 1.37
CA GLU A 269 17.63 15.41 1.38
C GLU A 269 18.16 14.69 2.62
N LYS A 270 17.61 15.00 3.81
CA LYS A 270 18.01 14.36 5.07
C LYS A 270 17.53 12.92 5.20
N ARG A 271 16.37 12.60 4.62
CA ARG A 271 15.90 11.20 4.54
C ARG A 271 16.80 10.37 3.63
N ARG A 272 17.22 10.93 2.49
CA ARG A 272 18.17 10.27 1.58
C ARG A 272 19.54 10.08 2.23
N GLU A 273 20.08 11.11 2.88
CA GLU A 273 21.37 11.00 3.61
C GLU A 273 21.36 9.89 4.67
N ILE A 274 20.26 9.72 5.43
CA ILE A 274 20.19 8.66 6.44
C ILE A 274 19.96 7.29 5.80
N LEU A 275 19.18 7.20 4.72
CA LEU A 275 19.01 5.98 3.96
C LEU A 275 20.36 5.46 3.42
N GLU A 276 21.17 6.34 2.84
CA GLU A 276 22.51 6.02 2.33
C GLU A 276 23.47 5.54 3.43
N LYS A 277 23.33 6.04 4.67
CA LYS A 277 24.13 5.57 5.81
C LYS A 277 23.71 4.19 6.30
N ILE A 278 22.41 3.88 6.24
CA ILE A 278 21.82 2.65 6.76
C ILE A 278 21.97 1.49 5.77
N VAL A 279 21.80 1.73 4.47
CA VAL A 279 21.90 0.69 3.45
C VAL A 279 23.37 0.34 3.19
N ILE A 280 23.70 -0.95 3.28
CA ILE A 280 24.98 -1.51 2.84
C ILE A 280 24.75 -2.11 1.46
N GLU A 281 25.21 -1.43 0.41
CA GLU A 281 25.01 -1.90 -0.95
C GLU A 281 25.80 -3.19 -1.23
N ASN A 282 25.16 -4.10 -1.95
CA ASN A 282 25.73 -5.33 -2.50
C ASN A 282 24.93 -5.73 -3.76
N ASP A 283 25.17 -6.94 -4.29
CA ASP A 283 24.48 -7.38 -5.50
C ASP A 283 22.96 -7.51 -5.34
N PHE A 284 22.46 -7.68 -4.12
CA PHE A 284 21.05 -7.89 -3.80
C PHE A 284 20.35 -6.63 -3.26
N ALA A 285 21.03 -5.85 -2.41
CA ALA A 285 20.52 -4.61 -1.80
C ALA A 285 21.23 -3.40 -2.40
N LYS A 286 20.48 -2.49 -3.03
CA LYS A 286 21.04 -1.30 -3.70
C LYS A 286 20.25 -0.06 -3.33
N LEU A 287 20.84 1.11 -3.48
CA LEU A 287 20.12 2.38 -3.50
C LEU A 287 19.68 2.66 -4.93
N VAL A 288 18.48 3.22 -5.12
CA VAL A 288 18.08 3.72 -6.44
C VAL A 288 19.09 4.79 -6.88
N PRO A 289 19.64 4.71 -8.10
CA PRO A 289 20.52 5.73 -8.66
C PRO A 289 19.85 7.11 -8.62
N MET A 290 20.58 8.10 -8.13
CA MET A 290 20.06 9.43 -7.88
C MET A 290 21.07 10.49 -8.30
N THR A 291 20.59 11.59 -8.87
CA THR A 291 21.37 12.80 -9.09
C THR A 291 20.58 14.04 -8.68
N ILE A 292 21.31 15.13 -8.47
CA ILE A 292 20.72 16.46 -8.27
C ILE A 292 20.67 17.16 -9.61
N ILE A 293 19.48 17.61 -9.99
CA ILE A 293 19.22 18.35 -11.22
C ILE A 293 19.23 19.85 -10.92
N GLN A 294 19.89 20.61 -11.78
CA GLN A 294 19.93 22.07 -11.75
C GLN A 294 19.50 22.72 -13.07
N ASN A 295 19.38 21.95 -14.15
CA ASN A 295 18.96 22.44 -15.47
C ASN A 295 18.34 21.33 -16.32
N GLU A 296 17.74 21.71 -17.44
CA GLU A 296 17.01 20.80 -18.33
C GLU A 296 17.89 19.72 -18.97
N ASN A 297 19.12 20.06 -19.38
CA ASN A 297 20.04 19.12 -20.03
C ASN A 297 20.44 17.95 -19.11
N GLU A 298 20.63 18.23 -17.82
CA GLU A 298 20.90 17.18 -16.82
C GLU A 298 19.73 16.20 -16.69
N ILE A 299 18.48 16.66 -16.87
CA ILE A 299 17.31 15.77 -16.87
C ILE A 299 17.36 14.86 -18.09
N GLU A 300 17.63 15.42 -19.27
CA GLU A 300 17.67 14.65 -20.51
C GLU A 300 18.74 13.56 -20.45
N GLU A 301 19.96 13.91 -20.05
CA GLU A 301 21.07 12.95 -19.91
C GLU A 301 20.72 11.86 -18.89
N PHE A 302 20.20 12.23 -17.72
CA PHE A 302 19.87 11.25 -16.68
C PHE A 302 18.65 10.38 -17.05
N LEU A 303 17.70 10.94 -17.80
CA LEU A 303 16.57 10.21 -18.35
C LEU A 303 17.04 9.18 -19.38
N GLU A 304 17.92 9.57 -20.32
CA GLU A 304 18.49 8.64 -21.30
C GLU A 304 19.25 7.49 -20.63
N ASN A 305 20.08 7.80 -19.63
CA ASN A 305 20.79 6.78 -18.85
C ASN A 305 19.82 5.83 -18.14
N SER A 306 18.74 6.35 -17.53
CA SER A 306 17.68 5.54 -16.91
C SER A 306 17.03 4.59 -17.91
N ILE A 307 16.67 5.07 -19.10
CA ILE A 307 16.06 4.24 -20.14
C ILE A 307 17.03 3.19 -20.68
N ASN A 308 18.30 3.54 -20.89
CA ASN A 308 19.33 2.60 -21.33
C ASN A 308 19.59 1.50 -20.28
N ALA A 309 19.37 1.80 -18.99
CA ALA A 309 19.40 0.82 -17.91
C ALA A 309 18.11 -0.02 -17.79
N GLY A 310 17.16 0.10 -18.72
CA GLY A 310 15.91 -0.67 -18.72
C GLY A 310 14.80 -0.13 -17.80
N CYS A 311 14.93 1.10 -17.32
CA CYS A 311 13.94 1.72 -16.43
C CYS A 311 12.81 2.43 -17.20
N GLU A 312 11.72 2.80 -16.52
CA GLU A 312 10.57 3.49 -17.16
C GLU A 312 10.80 4.98 -17.42
N GLY A 313 11.75 5.60 -16.70
CA GLY A 313 12.00 7.03 -16.73
C GLY A 313 12.58 7.55 -15.42
N LEU A 314 12.12 8.71 -14.95
CA LEU A 314 12.62 9.34 -13.72
C LEU A 314 11.50 9.61 -12.69
N MET A 315 11.85 9.44 -11.42
CA MET A 315 11.12 9.95 -10.26
C MET A 315 11.82 11.22 -9.79
N LEU A 316 11.12 12.35 -9.87
CA LEU A 316 11.64 13.64 -9.46
C LEU A 316 11.14 13.95 -8.06
N LYS A 317 11.99 14.47 -7.17
CA LYS A 317 11.66 14.74 -5.76
C LYS A 317 12.20 16.10 -5.32
N MET A 318 11.32 16.92 -4.73
CA MET A 318 11.72 18.17 -4.07
C MET A 318 12.62 17.89 -2.86
N LEU A 319 13.77 18.56 -2.74
CA LEU A 319 14.77 18.29 -1.70
C LEU A 319 14.30 18.64 -0.29
N ASN A 320 13.66 19.80 -0.16
CA ASN A 320 13.15 20.35 1.10
C ASN A 320 11.72 19.89 1.43
N ALA A 321 11.21 18.86 0.75
CA ALA A 321 9.85 18.39 0.95
C ALA A 321 9.78 17.24 1.98
N PRO A 322 8.80 17.25 2.90
CA PRO A 322 8.54 16.11 3.77
C PRO A 322 7.87 14.96 2.98
N TYR A 323 7.90 13.77 3.58
CA TYR A 323 7.12 12.64 3.08
C TYR A 323 5.65 12.86 3.42
N LYS A 324 4.79 12.88 2.41
CA LYS A 324 3.34 13.09 2.57
C LYS A 324 2.60 11.77 2.36
N ALA A 325 2.52 10.98 3.43
CA ALA A 325 1.85 9.68 3.45
C ALA A 325 0.42 9.76 2.91
N GLY A 326 0.05 8.80 2.06
CA GLY A 326 -1.27 8.67 1.44
C GLY A 326 -1.66 9.78 0.46
N SER A 327 -0.80 10.79 0.26
CA SER A 327 -1.09 11.91 -0.61
C SER A 327 -0.51 11.70 -2.01
N ARG A 328 -1.16 12.35 -2.98
CA ARG A 328 -0.65 12.60 -4.32
C ARG A 328 -0.43 14.11 -4.42
N GLY A 329 0.78 14.53 -4.78
CA GLY A 329 1.07 15.96 -4.90
C GLY A 329 2.39 16.23 -5.59
N SER A 330 2.69 17.52 -5.74
CA SER A 330 3.83 18.05 -6.52
C SER A 330 5.20 17.77 -5.92
N ASN A 331 5.27 17.34 -4.66
CA ASN A 331 6.54 17.00 -4.01
C ASN A 331 7.29 15.90 -4.79
N TRP A 332 6.56 14.94 -5.36
CA TRP A 332 7.09 13.89 -6.23
C TRP A 332 6.42 13.96 -7.60
N LEU A 333 7.21 13.97 -8.67
CA LEU A 333 6.73 13.87 -10.04
C LEU A 333 7.33 12.64 -10.73
N LYS A 334 6.64 12.14 -11.76
CA LYS A 334 7.16 11.08 -12.64
C LYS A 334 7.23 11.58 -14.08
N LEU A 335 8.40 11.45 -14.67
CA LEU A 335 8.69 11.74 -16.07
C LEU A 335 8.97 10.41 -16.77
N LYS A 336 8.16 10.03 -17.75
CA LYS A 336 8.33 8.79 -18.52
C LYS A 336 8.56 9.10 -20.00
N ARG A 337 9.32 8.23 -20.68
CA ARG A 337 9.60 8.35 -22.12
C ARG A 337 8.33 8.33 -22.97
N GLU A 338 7.35 7.50 -22.61
CA GLU A 338 6.07 7.36 -23.31
C GLU A 338 5.33 8.70 -23.48
N TYR A 339 5.58 9.65 -22.59
CA TYR A 339 4.88 10.94 -22.56
C TYR A 339 5.40 11.92 -23.61
N ARG A 340 6.60 11.70 -24.17
CA ARG A 340 7.13 12.44 -25.31
C ARG A 340 6.36 12.11 -26.61
N ASN A 341 5.87 10.87 -26.74
CA ASN A 341 5.24 10.38 -27.97
C ASN A 341 3.74 10.76 -28.11
N GLU A 342 3.09 11.24 -27.04
CA GLU A 342 1.71 11.76 -27.11
C GLU A 342 1.62 13.16 -27.78
N LEU A 343 2.76 13.72 -28.21
CA LEU A 343 2.87 14.98 -28.95
C LEU A 343 3.08 14.78 -30.47
N GLY A 344 2.98 13.53 -30.97
CA GLY A 344 3.12 13.15 -32.38
C GLY A 344 1.78 12.84 -33.05
#